data_AF-A0A920TCM1-F1
#
_entry.id   AF-A0A920TCM1-F1
#
_cell.length_a   1.000
_cell.length_b   1.000
_cell.length_c   1.000
_cell.angle_alpha   90.00
_cell.angle_beta   90.00
_cell.angle_gamma   90.00
#
_symmetry.space_group_name_H-M   'P 1'
#
loop_
_entity.id
_entity.type
_entity.pdbx_description
1 polymer ?
#
loop_
_entity_poly.entity_id
_entity_poly.type
_entity_poly.pdbx_seq_one_letter_code
_entity_poly.pdbx_strand_id
1 'polypeptide(L)' 'MGVNFFDTSDRFGNGFGEELISNLSSHLRHEIVISTKGGFDFSPAKFGQKKKPKNVSYDYLISACEETLRRLKPII' A
#
# COMPACT_ATOMS: atom_id res chain seq x y z
N MET A 1 -14.94 5.24 19.73
CA MET A 1 -13.71 6.03 19.45
C MET A 1 -13.76 6.48 17.99
N GLY A 2 -13.43 7.75 17.68
CA GLY A 2 -13.60 8.38 16.36
C GLY A 2 -12.32 8.46 15.53
N VAL A 3 -11.55 7.36 15.43
CA VAL A 3 -10.34 7.31 14.60
C VAL A 3 -10.75 7.26 13.12
N ASN A 4 -10.22 8.17 12.32
CA ASN A 4 -10.49 8.24 10.87
C ASN A 4 -9.23 8.28 9.99
N PHE A 5 -8.03 8.18 10.58
CA PHE A 5 -6.77 8.20 9.85
C PHE A 5 -6.07 6.85 9.96
N PHE A 6 -5.77 6.23 8.82
CA PHE A 6 -5.13 4.93 8.72
C PHE A 6 -3.82 5.05 7.95
N ASP A 7 -2.74 4.53 8.53
CA ASP A 7 -1.41 4.54 7.94
C ASP A 7 -0.97 3.11 7.60
N THR A 8 -0.54 2.90 6.35
CA THR A 8 -0.13 1.58 5.83
C THR A 8 1.09 1.69 4.91
N SER A 9 1.45 0.60 4.25
CA SER A 9 2.49 0.49 3.23
C SER A 9 2.24 -0.73 2.36
N ASP A 10 2.63 -0.63 1.09
CA ASP A 10 2.69 -1.76 0.16
C ASP A 10 3.47 -2.97 0.73
N ARG A 11 4.44 -2.76 1.62
CA ARG A 11 5.22 -3.84 2.24
C ARG A 11 4.49 -4.63 3.32
N PHE A 12 3.46 -4.07 3.93
CA PHE A 12 2.78 -4.74 5.04
C PHE A 12 2.00 -5.95 4.54
N GLY A 13 2.53 -7.14 4.83
CA GLY A 13 2.00 -8.40 4.31
C GLY A 13 2.05 -8.49 2.79
N ASN A 14 3.03 -7.85 2.12
CA ASN A 14 3.12 -7.77 0.66
C ASN A 14 1.81 -7.29 0.00
N GLY A 15 1.30 -6.15 0.46
CA GLY A 15 0.07 -5.52 -0.04
C GLY A 15 -1.18 -5.89 0.74
N PHE A 16 -1.14 -6.94 1.56
CA PHE A 16 -2.30 -7.37 2.34
C PHE A 16 -2.84 -6.30 3.29
N GLY A 17 -1.96 -5.47 3.87
CA GLY A 17 -2.39 -4.37 4.74
C GLY A 17 -3.28 -3.34 4.03
N GLU A 18 -2.98 -3.04 2.76
CA GLU A 18 -3.80 -2.14 1.94
C GLU A 18 -5.15 -2.77 1.57
N GLU A 19 -5.15 -4.06 1.19
CA GLU A 19 -6.37 -4.80 0.88
C GLU A 19 -7.29 -4.92 2.10
N LEU A 20 -6.70 -5.20 3.27
CA LEU A 20 -7.44 -5.31 4.53
C LEU A 20 -8.13 -3.99 4.90
N ILE A 21 -7.40 -2.86 4.83
CA ILE A 21 -7.97 -1.54 5.10
C ILE A 21 -9.12 -1.27 4.13
N SER A 22 -8.90 -1.44 2.83
CA SER A 22 -9.92 -1.23 1.79
C SER A 22 -11.19 -2.03 2.05
N ASN A 23 -11.05 -3.32 2.33
CA ASN A 23 -12.20 -4.20 2.58
C ASN A 23 -12.98 -3.79 3.84
N LEU A 24 -12.27 -3.50 4.94
CA LEU A 24 -12.90 -3.14 6.22
C LEU A 24 -13.55 -1.75 6.20
N SER A 25 -12.97 -0.79 5.47
CA SER A 25 -13.42 0.60 5.47
C SER A 25 -14.21 0.99 4.22
N SER A 26 -14.55 0.04 3.35
CA SER A 26 -15.25 0.29 2.07
C SER A 26 -16.54 1.11 2.25
N HIS A 27 -17.32 0.82 3.29
CA HIS A 27 -18.57 1.51 3.64
C HIS A 27 -18.37 2.91 4.26
N LEU A 28 -17.15 3.26 4.68
CA LEU A 28 -16.79 4.56 5.29
C LEU A 28 -15.77 5.31 4.44
N ARG A 29 -15.63 4.98 3.15
CA ARG A 29 -14.49 5.43 2.34
C ARG A 29 -14.33 6.96 2.34
N HIS A 30 -15.43 7.70 2.33
CA HIS A 30 -15.42 9.17 2.34
C HIS A 30 -15.22 9.80 3.73
N GLU A 31 -15.30 9.00 4.79
CA GLU A 31 -15.17 9.46 6.17
C GLU A 31 -13.76 9.23 6.73
N ILE A 32 -12.89 8.54 5.97
CA ILE A 32 -11.55 8.18 6.39
C ILE A 32 -10.45 8.71 5.45
N VAL A 33 -9.28 8.92 6.03
CA VAL A 33 -8.04 9.28 5.34
C VAL A 33 -7.09 8.09 5.40
N ILE A 34 -6.59 7.66 4.25
CA ILE A 34 -5.61 6.58 4.14
C ILE A 34 -4.29 7.18 3.65
N SER A 35 -3.25 7.01 4.47
CA SER A 35 -1.85 7.25 4.13
C SER A 35 -1.19 5.91 3.80
N THR A 36 -0.47 5.85 2.68
CA THR A 36 0.30 4.67 2.29
C THR A 36 1.70 5.08 1.82
N LYS A 37 2.60 4.11 1.71
CA LYS A 37 4.02 4.30 1.42
C LYS A 37 4.49 3.22 0.46
N GLY A 38 5.31 3.63 -0.50
CA GLY A 38 6.06 2.75 -1.39
C GLY A 38 7.53 3.15 -1.48
N GLY A 39 8.27 2.51 -2.38
CA GLY A 39 9.69 2.80 -2.63
C GLY A 39 10.67 1.70 -2.23
N PHE A 40 10.15 0.51 -1.93
CA PHE A 40 10.93 -0.72 -1.78
C PHE A 40 10.50 -1.72 -2.83
N ASP A 41 11.46 -2.37 -3.47
CA ASP A 41 11.19 -3.38 -4.49
C ASP A 41 10.20 -4.45 -4.00
N PHE A 42 9.06 -4.50 -4.67
CA PHE A 42 7.92 -5.36 -4.37
C PHE A 42 8.07 -6.79 -4.95
N SER A 43 9.06 -7.02 -5.83
CA SER A 43 9.33 -8.34 -6.41
C SER A 43 9.59 -9.40 -5.32
N PRO A 44 9.41 -10.71 -5.56
CA PRO A 44 9.71 -11.75 -4.57
C PRO A 44 11.14 -11.67 -4.01
N ALA A 45 11.33 -12.07 -2.75
CA ALA A 45 12.67 -12.00 -2.16
C ALA A 45 13.58 -13.03 -2.82
N LYS A 46 14.78 -12.61 -3.21
CA LYS A 46 15.79 -13.56 -3.70
C LYS A 46 16.26 -14.44 -2.54
N PHE A 47 16.68 -15.68 -2.83
CA PHE A 47 17.20 -16.58 -1.82
C PHE A 47 18.34 -15.92 -1.02
N GLY A 48 18.25 -15.94 0.32
CA GLY A 48 19.21 -15.29 1.21
C GLY A 48 19.05 -13.77 1.38
N GLN A 49 18.09 -13.13 0.70
CA GLN A 49 17.88 -11.69 0.80
C GLN A 49 17.15 -11.31 2.09
N LYS A 50 17.89 -10.70 3.03
CA LYS A 50 17.34 -10.26 4.33
C LYS A 50 16.45 -9.01 4.25
N LYS A 51 16.68 -8.13 3.27
CA LYS A 51 15.95 -6.86 3.09
C LYS A 51 15.69 -6.59 1.62
N LYS A 52 14.51 -6.04 1.32
CA LYS A 52 14.19 -5.51 -0.01
C LYS A 52 15.07 -4.29 -0.32
N PRO A 53 15.65 -4.20 -1.53
CA PRO A 53 16.32 -2.98 -1.95
C PRO A 53 15.28 -1.86 -2.07
N LYS A 54 15.74 -0.62 -1.86
CA LYS A 54 14.92 0.55 -2.18
C LYS A 54 14.90 0.74 -3.69
N ASN A 55 13.74 1.12 -4.23
CA ASN A 55 13.62 1.60 -5.59
C ASN A 55 12.81 2.89 -5.54
N VAL A 56 13.46 4.02 -5.84
CA VAL A 56 12.86 5.36 -5.81
C VAL A 56 12.96 6.03 -7.18
N SER A 57 13.15 5.23 -8.24
CA SER A 57 13.07 5.73 -9.60
C SER A 57 11.65 6.20 -9.90
N TYR A 58 11.54 7.21 -10.77
CA TYR A 58 10.25 7.77 -11.19
C TYR A 58 9.29 6.69 -11.69
N ASP A 59 9.72 5.88 -12.66
CA ASP A 59 8.88 4.84 -13.27
C ASP A 59 8.38 3.81 -12.24
N TYR A 60 9.23 3.45 -11.29
CA TYR A 60 8.86 2.52 -10.23
C TYR A 60 7.84 3.13 -9.27
N LEU A 61 8.04 4.38 -8.84
CA LEU A 61 7.10 5.03 -7.93
C LEU A 61 5.73 5.22 -8.56
N ILE A 62 5.66 5.52 -9.86
CA ILE A 62 4.39 5.54 -10.60
C ILE A 62 3.74 4.15 -10.58
N SER A 63 4.48 3.11 -10.97
CA SER A 63 3.95 1.73 -11.00
C SER A 63 3.50 1.24 -9.62
N ALA A 64 4.26 1.57 -8.57
CA ALA A 64 3.92 1.23 -7.19
C ALA A 64 2.65 1.95 -6.73
N CYS A 65 2.48 3.22 -7.11
CA CYS A 65 1.27 4.00 -6.83
C CYS A 65 0.04 3.35 -7.48
N GLU A 66 0.11 3.00 -8.76
CA GLU A 66 -0.98 2.32 -9.48
C GLU A 66 -1.37 0.99 -8.82
N GLU A 67 -0.37 0.18 -8.43
CA GLU A 67 -0.63 -1.08 -7.74
C GLU A 67 -1.27 -0.89 -6.36
N THR A 68 -0.87 0.16 -5.63
CA THR A 68 -1.52 0.54 -4.37
C THR A 68 -2.97 1.00 -4.60
N LEU A 69 -3.23 1.82 -5.63
CA LEU A 69 -4.60 2.24 -5.98
C LEU A 69 -5.48 1.02 -6.30
N ARG A 70 -4.94 0.05 -7.04
CA ARG A 70 -5.63 -1.22 -7.35
C ARG A 70 -6.01 -1.99 -6.09
N ARG A 71 -5.14 -2.05 -5.09
CA ARG A 71 -5.42 -2.73 -3.80
C ARG A 71 -6.38 -1.94 -2.92
N LEU A 72 -6.25 -0.61 -2.88
CA LEU A 72 -7.08 0.26 -2.07
C LEU A 72 -8.48 0.48 -2.64
N LYS A 73 -8.70 0.25 -3.94
CA LYS A 73 -10.00 0.39 -4.63
C LYS A 73 -10.70 1.71 -4.28
N PRO A 74 -10.05 2.87 -4.48
CA PRO A 74 -10.71 4.15 -4.21
C PRO A 74 -11.95 4.31 -5.09
N ILE A 75 -13.02 4.86 -4.54
CA ILE A 75 -14.18 5.30 -5.32
C ILE A 75 -13.75 6.62 -5.98
N ILE A 76 -13.69 6.64 -7.31
CA ILE A 76 -13.37 7.82 -8.13
C ILE A 76 -14.68 8.51 -8.50
#